data_AF-A0A6N9RFD5-F1
#
_entry.id   AF-A0A6N9RFD5-F1
#
_cell.length_a   1.000
_cell.length_b   1.000
_cell.length_c   1.000
_cell.angle_alpha   90.00
_cell.angle_beta   90.00
_cell.angle_gamma   90.00
#
_symmetry.space_group_name_H-M   'P 1'
#
loop_
_entity.id
_entity.type
_entity.pdbx_description
1 polymer ?
#
loop_
_entity_poly.entity_id
_entity_poly.type
_entity_poly.pdbx_seq_one_letter_code
_entity_poly.pdbx_strand_id
1 'polypeptide(L)'
;MNQAAISTVRGLNGKPSAEELARLDRHWRSRYLLLAPHRLGFFLAMVVLVTAGAWWALVQLDRMSAALGWSYTLSPSLVHGAVMTFGFIPLFFSGFLFTAGPKWLGVKPHDMVRVAPPMLLQATAWLGWLAAAHFSASVAIAALALAGSGLAWMTLLFWQLIRRSRMADRVHALTIGLACIVGCLSLAGLALSLSFGAQAAALACVLTGLWGFVLVVYVSVAHRMIPFFTSSAIPAMQAWRPFWVLWLMLAVAAVEVATAWGEAAGLFQGVAGALWTLGRGIFELLAGALLLWLALAWGLVKSFRNRLLAMLHIGFLWLGLALALGGATQLLGWAQGAPVLSLGALHALTMGCLASLMLAMVTRVSCGHSGRALVADGLVWTLFGVLQVATLLRIAGGMQSDLTGWLLLASALLWAAIMAFWGVRLGSWYGRLRADGRVG
;
A
#
# COMPACT_ATOMS: atom_id res chain seq x y z
N MET A 1 14.07 -0.67 -40.80
CA MET A 1 13.96 0.73 -41.26
C MET A 1 14.27 1.67 -40.09
N ASN A 2 15.39 2.38 -40.22
CA ASN A 2 15.96 3.46 -39.42
C ASN A 2 16.01 3.36 -37.88
N GLN A 3 17.04 2.66 -37.40
CA GLN A 3 17.78 3.06 -36.19
C GLN A 3 18.54 4.35 -36.51
N ALA A 4 17.91 5.51 -36.31
CA ALA A 4 18.65 6.77 -36.29
C ALA A 4 19.37 6.87 -34.95
N ALA A 5 20.70 6.86 -35.02
CA ALA A 5 21.62 7.04 -33.91
C ALA A 5 21.28 8.30 -33.11
N ILE A 6 20.94 8.12 -31.83
CA ILE A 6 20.93 9.21 -30.85
C ILE A 6 22.40 9.53 -30.57
N SER A 7 22.93 10.52 -31.27
CA SER A 7 24.28 11.04 -31.05
C SER A 7 24.37 11.67 -29.66
N THR A 8 25.11 11.03 -28.77
CA THR A 8 25.44 11.59 -27.45
C THR A 8 26.75 12.37 -27.55
N VAL A 9 26.68 13.66 -27.88
CA VAL A 9 27.79 14.58 -27.59
C VAL A 9 27.57 15.11 -26.17
N ARG A 10 28.06 14.36 -25.18
CA ARG A 10 27.92 14.67 -23.76
C ARG A 10 28.63 16.00 -23.43
N GLY A 11 27.88 16.97 -22.91
CA GLY A 11 28.46 18.14 -22.24
C GLY A 11 29.30 17.74 -21.01
N LEU A 12 30.27 18.58 -20.64
CA LEU A 12 31.36 18.35 -19.67
C LEU A 12 30.94 17.91 -18.25
N ASN A 13 29.64 17.89 -17.91
CA ASN A 13 29.11 17.47 -16.61
C ASN A 13 28.03 16.37 -16.68
N GLY A 14 27.81 15.75 -17.86
CA GLY A 14 26.75 14.75 -18.05
C GLY A 14 25.31 15.30 -17.87
N LYS A 15 25.14 16.62 -17.86
CA LYS A 15 23.85 17.31 -17.93
C LYS A 15 23.61 17.74 -19.38
N PRO A 16 22.42 17.48 -19.96
CA PRO A 16 22.12 17.90 -21.31
C PRO A 16 22.10 19.44 -21.42
N SER A 17 22.50 19.96 -22.58
CA SER A 17 22.46 21.38 -22.92
C SER A 17 21.02 21.91 -22.97
N ALA A 18 20.84 23.23 -22.92
CA ALA A 18 19.51 23.84 -23.02
C ALA A 18 18.81 23.50 -24.36
N GLU A 19 19.58 23.37 -25.44
CA GLU A 19 19.08 22.94 -26.75
C GLU A 19 18.67 21.46 -26.75
N GLU A 20 19.44 20.58 -26.09
CA GLU A 20 19.09 19.17 -25.94
C GLU A 20 17.81 19.01 -25.11
N LEU A 21 17.64 19.79 -24.05
CA LEU A 21 16.41 19.83 -23.25
C LEU A 21 15.21 20.38 -24.04
N ALA A 22 15.44 21.33 -24.95
CA ALA A 22 14.40 21.88 -25.83
C ALA A 22 13.92 20.85 -26.87
N ARG A 23 14.81 19.94 -27.32
CA ARG A 23 14.51 18.88 -28.29
C ARG A 23 13.87 17.62 -27.68
N LEU A 24 13.80 17.51 -26.34
CA LEU A 24 13.17 16.36 -25.69
C LEU A 24 11.69 16.26 -26.05
N ASP A 25 11.25 15.04 -26.36
CA ASP A 25 9.83 14.76 -26.56
C ASP A 25 9.06 14.99 -25.24
N ARG A 26 8.24 16.05 -25.24
CA ARG A 26 7.40 16.43 -24.09
C ARG A 26 6.03 15.75 -24.12
N HIS A 27 5.70 15.06 -25.20
CA HIS A 27 4.41 14.39 -25.34
C HIS A 27 4.35 13.14 -24.49
N TRP A 28 3.15 12.84 -24.02
CA TRP A 28 2.90 11.61 -23.31
C TRP A 28 2.86 10.44 -24.31
N ARG A 29 3.59 9.36 -24.05
CA ARG A 29 3.56 8.13 -24.83
C ARG A 29 3.50 6.90 -23.93
N SER A 30 2.64 5.96 -24.26
CA SER A 30 2.49 4.69 -23.54
C SER A 30 3.80 3.89 -23.49
N ARG A 31 4.61 3.90 -24.56
CA ARG A 31 5.93 3.25 -24.59
C ARG A 31 6.89 3.75 -23.50
N TYR A 32 6.73 4.98 -23.01
CA TYR A 32 7.59 5.53 -21.96
C TYR A 32 7.30 4.93 -20.58
N LEU A 33 6.14 4.29 -20.38
CA LEU A 33 5.87 3.49 -19.19
C LEU A 33 6.84 2.32 -19.05
N LEU A 34 7.35 1.80 -20.16
CA LEU A 34 8.27 0.66 -20.20
C LEU A 34 9.75 1.05 -20.01
N LEU A 35 10.05 2.32 -19.73
CA LEU A 35 11.44 2.76 -19.50
C LEU A 35 11.98 2.33 -18.13
N ALA A 36 11.11 2.15 -17.13
CA ALA A 36 11.52 1.74 -15.79
C ALA A 36 10.39 1.03 -15.02
N PRO A 37 10.70 0.12 -14.10
CA PRO A 37 9.67 -0.63 -13.36
C PRO A 37 8.71 0.26 -12.57
N HIS A 38 9.21 1.31 -11.90
CA HIS A 38 8.35 2.23 -11.14
C HIS A 38 7.35 2.97 -12.04
N ARG A 39 7.68 3.28 -13.30
CA ARG A 39 6.76 3.98 -14.21
C ARG A 39 5.55 3.10 -14.52
N LEU A 40 5.79 1.87 -15.01
CA LEU A 40 4.73 0.93 -15.31
C LEU A 40 3.96 0.50 -14.05
N GLY A 41 4.68 0.04 -13.03
CA GLY A 41 4.07 -0.48 -11.80
C GLY A 41 3.21 0.56 -11.09
N PHE A 42 3.69 1.80 -10.95
CA PHE A 42 2.91 2.86 -10.32
C PHE A 42 1.74 3.31 -11.20
N PHE A 43 1.91 3.39 -12.52
CA PHE A 43 0.80 3.72 -13.41
C PHE A 43 -0.34 2.69 -13.31
N LEU A 44 -0.01 1.40 -13.42
CA LEU A 44 -0.99 0.32 -13.31
C LEU A 44 -1.64 0.27 -11.93
N ALA A 45 -0.86 0.50 -10.86
CA ALA A 45 -1.40 0.61 -9.50
C ALA A 45 -2.44 1.73 -9.39
N MET A 46 -2.18 2.90 -9.99
CA MET A 46 -3.14 4.01 -10.01
C MET A 46 -4.42 3.67 -10.77
N VAL A 47 -4.31 2.97 -11.91
CA VAL A 47 -5.49 2.53 -12.67
C VAL A 47 -6.38 1.64 -11.80
N VAL A 48 -5.81 0.63 -11.14
CA VAL A 48 -6.56 -0.27 -10.25
C VAL A 48 -7.11 0.49 -9.04
N LEU A 49 -6.31 1.34 -8.40
CA LEU A 49 -6.70 2.11 -7.21
C LEU A 49 -7.84 3.10 -7.48
N VAL A 50 -7.77 3.86 -8.57
CA VAL A 50 -8.81 4.82 -8.96
C VAL A 50 -10.09 4.08 -9.32
N THR A 51 -9.99 2.97 -10.07
CA THR A 51 -11.16 2.15 -10.43
C THR A 51 -11.81 1.55 -9.19
N ALA A 52 -11.02 0.95 -8.29
CA ALA A 52 -11.51 0.37 -7.04
C ALA A 52 -12.12 1.43 -6.10
N GLY A 53 -11.52 2.63 -6.03
CA GLY A 53 -12.03 3.75 -5.26
C GLY A 53 -13.37 4.27 -5.79
N ALA A 54 -13.48 4.46 -7.10
CA ALA A 54 -14.73 4.87 -7.75
C ALA A 54 -15.81 3.80 -7.58
N TRP A 55 -15.48 2.53 -7.82
CA TRP A 55 -16.37 1.41 -7.60
C TRP A 55 -16.89 1.36 -6.16
N TRP A 56 -15.99 1.52 -5.16
CA TRP A 56 -16.39 1.51 -3.76
C TRP A 56 -17.27 2.72 -3.38
N ALA A 57 -17.01 3.89 -3.94
CA ALA A 57 -17.89 5.05 -3.75
C ALA A 57 -19.30 4.81 -4.29
N LEU A 58 -19.42 4.14 -5.45
CA LEU A 58 -20.71 3.75 -6.02
C LEU A 58 -21.42 2.67 -5.19
N VAL A 59 -20.67 1.69 -4.65
CA VAL A 59 -21.21 0.71 -3.69
C VAL A 59 -21.76 1.41 -2.44
N GLN A 60 -21.05 2.40 -1.92
CA GLN A 60 -21.50 3.15 -0.75
C GLN A 60 -22.70 4.05 -1.05
N LEU A 61 -22.78 4.62 -2.25
CA LEU A 61 -23.95 5.36 -2.71
C LEU A 61 -25.17 4.45 -2.79
N ASP A 62 -25.03 3.30 -3.44
CA ASP A 62 -26.13 2.34 -3.61
C ASP A 62 -26.60 1.77 -2.27
N ARG A 63 -25.69 1.50 -1.33
CA ARG A 63 -26.04 1.10 0.05
C ARG A 63 -26.83 2.17 0.80
N MET A 64 -26.60 3.45 0.49
CA MET A 64 -27.25 4.56 1.18
C MET A 64 -28.61 4.92 0.56
N SER A 65 -28.73 4.86 -0.77
CA SER A 65 -29.89 5.38 -1.50
C SER A 65 -30.66 4.36 -2.32
N ALA A 66 -30.13 3.14 -2.50
CA ALA A 66 -30.63 2.11 -3.42
C ALA A 66 -30.84 2.61 -4.87
N ALA A 67 -30.15 3.68 -5.26
CA ALA A 67 -30.40 4.38 -6.52
C ALA A 67 -29.87 3.63 -7.76
N LEU A 68 -28.89 2.75 -7.58
CA LEU A 68 -28.28 1.99 -8.68
C LEU A 68 -28.88 0.59 -8.80
N GLY A 69 -29.38 0.02 -7.69
CA GLY A 69 -30.01 -1.30 -7.66
C GLY A 69 -29.03 -2.41 -8.05
N TRP A 70 -27.76 -2.30 -7.66
CA TRP A 70 -26.73 -3.22 -8.11
C TRP A 70 -26.84 -4.59 -7.43
N SER A 71 -26.70 -5.64 -8.24
CA SER A 71 -26.56 -7.01 -7.75
C SER A 71 -25.08 -7.40 -7.67
N TYR A 72 -24.78 -8.28 -6.71
CA TYR A 72 -23.44 -8.79 -6.46
C TYR A 72 -23.48 -10.30 -6.24
N THR A 73 -22.58 -11.01 -6.91
CA THR A 73 -22.41 -12.46 -6.76
C THR A 73 -21.50 -12.82 -5.59
N LEU A 74 -20.68 -11.86 -5.13
CA LEU A 74 -19.80 -11.94 -3.98
C LEU A 74 -20.08 -10.78 -3.03
N SER A 75 -19.77 -10.95 -1.74
CA SER A 75 -19.87 -9.85 -0.76
C SER A 75 -19.07 -8.63 -1.22
N PRO A 76 -19.70 -7.44 -1.40
CA PRO A 76 -18.98 -6.23 -1.81
C PRO A 76 -17.87 -5.85 -0.83
N SER A 77 -18.07 -6.13 0.46
CA SER A 77 -17.06 -5.86 1.49
C SER A 77 -15.83 -6.77 1.35
N LEU A 78 -16.01 -8.04 0.97
CA LEU A 78 -14.91 -8.96 0.69
C LEU A 78 -14.18 -8.58 -0.60
N VAL A 79 -14.93 -8.23 -1.65
CA VAL A 79 -14.41 -7.73 -2.94
C VAL A 79 -13.55 -6.49 -2.71
N HIS A 80 -14.05 -5.54 -1.91
CA HIS A 80 -13.32 -4.35 -1.48
C HIS A 80 -12.04 -4.70 -0.70
N GLY A 81 -12.15 -5.52 0.36
CA GLY A 81 -11.00 -5.90 1.17
C GLY A 81 -9.90 -6.58 0.35
N ALA A 82 -10.28 -7.47 -0.57
CA ALA A 82 -9.35 -8.15 -1.46
C ALA A 82 -8.63 -7.18 -2.41
N VAL A 83 -9.36 -6.30 -3.12
CA VAL A 83 -8.72 -5.35 -4.05
C VAL A 83 -7.91 -4.27 -3.33
N MET A 84 -8.31 -3.85 -2.12
CA MET A 84 -7.57 -2.89 -1.31
C MET A 84 -6.27 -3.46 -0.75
N THR A 85 -6.21 -4.78 -0.54
CA THR A 85 -5.03 -5.46 -0.02
C THR A 85 -4.08 -5.90 -1.14
N PHE A 86 -4.62 -6.50 -2.20
CA PHE A 86 -3.82 -7.20 -3.22
C PHE A 86 -3.89 -6.58 -4.61
N GLY A 87 -4.81 -5.64 -4.83
CA GLY A 87 -5.06 -5.04 -6.14
C GLY A 87 -3.93 -4.13 -6.59
N PHE A 88 -3.90 -2.93 -6.04
CA PHE A 88 -2.94 -1.91 -6.43
C PHE A 88 -1.64 -1.96 -5.60
N ILE A 89 -1.69 -2.42 -4.36
CA ILE A 89 -0.53 -2.39 -3.45
C ILE A 89 0.65 -3.20 -4.02
N PRO A 90 0.49 -4.45 -4.50
CA PRO A 90 1.61 -5.19 -5.07
C PRO A 90 2.17 -4.59 -6.36
N LEU A 91 1.37 -3.79 -7.09
CA LEU A 91 1.84 -3.04 -8.25
C LEU A 91 2.72 -1.85 -7.83
N PHE A 92 2.39 -1.16 -6.73
CA PHE A 92 3.32 -0.21 -6.09
C PHE A 92 4.57 -0.91 -5.57
N PHE A 93 4.43 -2.06 -4.91
CA PHE A 93 5.58 -2.83 -4.43
C PHE A 93 6.50 -3.23 -5.56
N SER A 94 5.98 -3.80 -6.65
CA SER A 94 6.81 -4.20 -7.79
C SER A 94 7.50 -3.02 -8.45
N GLY A 95 6.79 -1.89 -8.64
CA GLY A 95 7.39 -0.66 -9.17
C GLY A 95 8.56 -0.18 -8.32
N PHE A 96 8.40 -0.20 -7.00
CA PHE A 96 9.43 0.19 -6.05
C PHE A 96 10.58 -0.85 -5.93
N LEU A 97 10.26 -2.12 -5.67
CA LEU A 97 11.20 -3.20 -5.41
C LEU A 97 12.07 -3.51 -6.63
N PHE A 98 11.54 -3.44 -7.85
CA PHE A 98 12.36 -3.65 -9.06
C PHE A 98 13.16 -2.41 -9.47
N THR A 99 12.88 -1.24 -8.88
CA THR A 99 13.66 -0.01 -9.12
C THR A 99 14.75 0.19 -8.04
N ALA A 100 14.39 0.06 -6.76
CA ALA A 100 15.26 0.31 -5.61
C ALA A 100 15.92 -0.97 -5.07
N GLY A 101 15.23 -2.12 -5.12
CA GLY A 101 15.71 -3.39 -4.59
C GLY A 101 17.05 -3.86 -5.16
N PRO A 102 17.31 -3.78 -6.48
CA PRO A 102 18.62 -4.11 -7.04
C PRO A 102 19.77 -3.31 -6.42
N LYS A 103 19.54 -2.02 -6.11
CA LYS A 103 20.53 -1.18 -5.42
C LYS A 103 20.73 -1.62 -3.97
N TRP A 104 19.65 -1.95 -3.26
CA TRP A 104 19.73 -2.46 -1.88
C TRP A 104 20.45 -3.79 -1.75
N LEU A 105 20.41 -4.58 -2.82
CA LEU A 105 20.96 -5.92 -2.88
C LEU A 105 22.32 -5.97 -3.58
N GLY A 106 22.80 -4.86 -4.15
CA GLY A 106 24.06 -4.81 -4.89
C GLY A 106 24.07 -5.71 -6.12
N VAL A 107 22.93 -5.83 -6.82
CA VAL A 107 22.77 -6.71 -7.99
C VAL A 107 22.26 -5.94 -9.21
N LYS A 108 22.47 -6.48 -10.41
CA LYS A 108 21.90 -5.94 -11.65
C LYS A 108 20.37 -6.04 -11.63
N PRO A 109 19.63 -4.99 -12.01
CA PRO A 109 18.17 -5.05 -12.16
C PRO A 109 17.74 -6.04 -13.25
N HIS A 110 16.53 -6.57 -13.13
CA HIS A 110 15.90 -7.31 -14.23
C HIS A 110 15.45 -6.35 -15.34
N ASP A 111 15.42 -6.85 -16.57
CA ASP A 111 14.88 -6.14 -17.73
C ASP A 111 13.35 -6.00 -17.65
N MET A 112 12.82 -4.93 -18.22
CA MET A 112 11.39 -4.69 -18.35
C MET A 112 10.64 -5.79 -19.12
N VAL A 113 11.29 -6.47 -20.06
CA VAL A 113 10.69 -7.65 -20.74
C VAL A 113 10.29 -8.73 -19.74
N ARG A 114 11.03 -8.88 -18.64
CA ARG A 114 10.73 -9.86 -17.59
C ARG A 114 9.78 -9.34 -16.52
N VAL A 115 9.82 -8.03 -16.24
CA VAL A 115 9.09 -7.42 -15.12
C VAL A 115 7.69 -6.94 -15.53
N ALA A 116 7.49 -6.51 -16.79
CA ALA A 116 6.23 -5.97 -17.26
C ALA A 116 5.08 -6.99 -17.34
N PRO A 117 5.26 -8.22 -17.85
CA PRO A 117 4.15 -9.18 -17.98
C PRO A 117 3.40 -9.47 -16.67
N PRO A 118 4.06 -9.78 -15.54
CA PRO A 118 3.31 -10.06 -14.32
C PRO A 118 2.63 -8.83 -13.70
N MET A 119 3.14 -7.60 -13.95
CA MET A 119 2.46 -6.36 -13.55
C MET A 119 1.17 -6.15 -14.37
N LEU A 120 1.24 -6.37 -15.69
CA LEU A 120 0.07 -6.27 -16.56
C LEU A 120 -0.98 -7.31 -16.19
N LEU A 121 -0.57 -8.56 -15.94
CA LEU A 121 -1.45 -9.64 -15.51
C LEU A 121 -2.16 -9.30 -14.20
N GLN A 122 -1.45 -8.78 -13.20
CA GLN A 122 -2.06 -8.31 -11.96
C GLN A 122 -3.09 -7.22 -12.21
N ALA A 123 -2.72 -6.18 -12.97
CA ALA A 123 -3.61 -5.05 -13.21
C ALA A 123 -4.90 -5.47 -13.92
N THR A 124 -4.79 -6.26 -14.99
CA THR A 124 -5.96 -6.74 -15.75
C THR A 124 -6.81 -7.71 -14.93
N ALA A 125 -6.18 -8.61 -14.16
CA ALA A 125 -6.89 -9.54 -13.29
C ALA A 125 -7.72 -8.83 -12.21
N TRP A 126 -7.21 -7.76 -11.59
CA TRP A 126 -7.97 -7.00 -10.58
C TRP A 126 -9.10 -6.16 -11.15
N LEU A 127 -8.95 -5.64 -12.38
CA LEU A 127 -10.07 -5.02 -13.09
C LEU A 127 -11.14 -6.08 -13.42
N GLY A 128 -10.71 -7.27 -13.84
CA GLY A 128 -11.58 -8.43 -14.03
C GLY A 128 -12.29 -8.87 -12.75
N TRP A 129 -11.61 -8.87 -11.59
CA TRP A 129 -12.20 -9.16 -10.28
C TRP A 129 -13.35 -8.22 -9.95
N LEU A 130 -13.16 -6.91 -10.10
CA LEU A 130 -14.19 -5.91 -9.81
C LEU A 130 -15.39 -6.07 -10.74
N ALA A 131 -15.16 -6.29 -12.03
CA ALA A 131 -16.24 -6.50 -12.99
C ALA A 131 -17.00 -7.81 -12.71
N ALA A 132 -16.28 -8.93 -12.54
CA ALA A 132 -16.85 -10.25 -12.36
C ALA A 132 -17.67 -10.40 -11.07
N ALA A 133 -17.32 -9.63 -10.02
CA ALA A 133 -18.09 -9.61 -8.78
C ALA A 133 -19.58 -9.29 -8.97
N HIS A 134 -19.94 -8.59 -10.06
CA HIS A 134 -21.34 -8.26 -10.37
C HIS A 134 -22.11 -9.37 -11.08
N PHE A 135 -21.46 -10.26 -11.82
CA PHE A 135 -22.18 -11.18 -12.71
C PHE A 135 -21.77 -12.66 -12.62
N SER A 136 -20.60 -13.00 -12.08
CA SER A 136 -20.19 -14.40 -11.93
C SER A 136 -19.09 -14.62 -10.88
N ALA A 137 -19.41 -15.39 -9.85
CA ALA A 137 -18.45 -15.81 -8.83
C ALA A 137 -17.32 -16.69 -9.39
N SER A 138 -17.60 -17.56 -10.36
CA SER A 138 -16.58 -18.42 -10.96
C SER A 138 -15.58 -17.62 -11.81
N VAL A 139 -16.05 -16.62 -12.56
CA VAL A 139 -15.18 -15.70 -13.30
C VAL A 139 -14.36 -14.85 -12.33
N ALA A 140 -14.94 -14.42 -11.21
CA ALA A 140 -14.23 -13.69 -10.17
C ALA A 140 -13.10 -14.54 -9.53
N ILE A 141 -13.36 -15.82 -9.23
CA ILE A 141 -12.35 -16.75 -8.72
C ILE A 141 -11.24 -16.99 -9.77
N ALA A 142 -11.59 -17.12 -11.05
CA ALA A 142 -10.60 -17.23 -12.13
C ALA A 142 -9.72 -15.96 -12.22
N ALA A 143 -10.31 -14.77 -12.07
CA ALA A 143 -9.57 -13.52 -11.99
C ALA A 143 -8.62 -13.49 -10.79
N LEU A 144 -9.03 -13.99 -9.61
CA LEU A 144 -8.12 -14.14 -8.46
C LEU A 144 -6.96 -15.10 -8.74
N ALA A 145 -7.20 -16.22 -9.42
CA ALA A 145 -6.14 -17.16 -9.77
C ALA A 145 -5.10 -16.53 -10.73
N LEU A 146 -5.56 -15.72 -11.69
CA LEU A 146 -4.69 -14.93 -12.57
C LEU A 146 -3.91 -13.87 -11.80
N ALA A 147 -4.56 -13.14 -10.89
CA ALA A 147 -3.92 -12.17 -10.00
C ALA A 147 -2.84 -12.85 -9.12
N GLY A 148 -3.17 -14.01 -8.54
CA GLY A 148 -2.26 -14.83 -7.74
C GLY A 148 -1.05 -15.31 -8.55
N SER A 149 -1.25 -15.70 -9.81
CA SER A 149 -0.16 -16.08 -10.73
C SER A 149 0.77 -14.90 -11.04
N GLY A 150 0.20 -13.70 -11.27
CA GLY A 150 0.98 -12.47 -11.44
C GLY A 150 1.79 -12.12 -10.18
N LEU A 151 1.17 -12.20 -9.00
CA LEU A 151 1.87 -11.98 -7.73
C LEU A 151 2.99 -13.00 -7.51
N ALA A 152 2.72 -14.29 -7.70
CA ALA A 152 3.72 -15.36 -7.57
C ALA A 152 4.91 -15.13 -8.52
N TRP A 153 4.65 -14.74 -9.76
CA TRP A 153 5.72 -14.41 -10.70
C TRP A 153 6.56 -13.22 -10.23
N MET A 154 5.95 -12.13 -9.77
CA MET A 154 6.71 -11.01 -9.18
C MET A 154 7.53 -11.44 -7.96
N THR A 155 6.96 -12.26 -7.07
CA THR A 155 7.62 -12.82 -5.90
C THR A 155 8.84 -13.64 -6.31
N LEU A 156 8.73 -14.50 -7.31
CA LEU A 156 9.83 -15.30 -7.85
C LEU A 156 10.95 -14.41 -8.40
N LEU A 157 10.61 -13.37 -9.17
CA LEU A 157 11.59 -12.41 -9.71
C LEU A 157 12.33 -11.66 -8.60
N PHE A 158 11.63 -11.27 -7.52
CA PHE A 158 12.25 -10.60 -6.39
C PHE A 158 13.18 -11.54 -5.61
N TRP A 159 12.77 -12.78 -5.36
CA TRP A 159 13.62 -13.80 -4.74
C TRP A 159 14.87 -14.14 -5.57
N GLN A 160 14.80 -14.04 -6.90
CA GLN A 160 16.01 -14.15 -7.74
C GLN A 160 17.01 -13.02 -7.46
N LEU A 161 16.55 -11.79 -7.17
CA LEU A 161 17.44 -10.69 -6.78
C LEU A 161 18.07 -10.95 -5.40
N ILE A 162 17.28 -11.40 -4.42
CA ILE A 162 17.77 -11.74 -3.08
C ILE A 162 18.84 -12.83 -3.14
N ARG A 163 18.60 -13.90 -3.89
CA ARG A 163 19.53 -15.03 -4.04
C ARG A 163 20.85 -14.64 -4.70
N ARG A 164 20.83 -13.66 -5.61
CA ARG A 164 22.04 -13.15 -6.28
C ARG A 164 22.86 -12.20 -5.38
N SER A 165 22.25 -11.66 -4.33
CA SER A 165 22.88 -10.66 -3.48
C SER A 165 23.96 -11.26 -2.59
N ARG A 166 25.12 -10.60 -2.58
CA ARG A 166 26.25 -10.88 -1.66
C ARG A 166 26.35 -9.84 -0.53
N MET A 167 25.37 -8.96 -0.38
CA MET A 167 25.39 -7.96 0.69
C MET A 167 25.21 -8.63 2.07
N ALA A 168 25.90 -8.10 3.08
CA ALA A 168 25.85 -8.62 4.45
C ALA A 168 24.47 -8.39 5.09
N ASP A 169 23.92 -7.18 4.98
CA ASP A 169 22.57 -6.86 5.45
C ASP A 169 21.53 -7.15 4.36
N ARG A 170 20.82 -8.28 4.51
CA ARG A 170 19.68 -8.67 3.68
C ARG A 170 18.39 -8.77 4.47
N VAL A 171 18.37 -8.36 5.74
CA VAL A 171 17.23 -8.61 6.65
C VAL A 171 15.95 -8.03 6.08
N HIS A 172 15.93 -6.74 5.71
CA HIS A 172 14.71 -6.11 5.14
C HIS A 172 14.26 -6.78 3.85
N ALA A 173 15.19 -7.16 2.97
CA ALA A 173 14.83 -7.81 1.70
C ALA A 173 14.28 -9.22 1.91
N LEU A 174 14.85 -10.00 2.83
CA LEU A 174 14.34 -11.31 3.22
C LEU A 174 12.96 -11.21 3.87
N THR A 175 12.76 -10.25 4.78
CA THR A 175 11.44 -10.01 5.39
C THR A 175 10.39 -9.66 4.33
N ILE A 176 10.70 -8.77 3.39
CA ILE A 176 9.82 -8.45 2.25
C ILE A 176 9.59 -9.69 1.38
N GLY A 177 10.63 -10.48 1.10
CA GLY A 177 10.53 -11.70 0.29
C GLY A 177 9.62 -12.75 0.92
N LEU A 178 9.70 -12.95 2.23
CA LEU A 178 8.82 -13.83 3.00
C LEU A 178 7.38 -13.31 3.04
N ALA A 179 7.20 -12.00 3.24
CA ALA A 179 5.90 -11.35 3.18
C ALA A 179 5.21 -11.57 1.82
N CYS A 180 5.96 -11.46 0.71
CA CYS A 180 5.44 -11.75 -0.62
C CYS A 180 4.98 -13.21 -0.78
N ILE A 181 5.66 -14.18 -0.14
CA ILE A 181 5.20 -15.58 -0.11
C ILE A 181 3.89 -15.70 0.66
N VAL A 182 3.78 -15.06 1.84
CA VAL A 182 2.53 -14.99 2.61
C VAL A 182 1.40 -14.39 1.77
N GLY A 183 1.68 -13.35 0.99
CA GLY A 183 0.72 -12.73 0.07
C GLY A 183 0.23 -13.70 -1.02
N CYS A 184 1.14 -14.48 -1.63
CA CYS A 184 0.78 -15.52 -2.59
C CYS A 184 -0.11 -16.60 -1.96
N LEU A 185 0.27 -17.11 -0.78
CA LEU A 185 -0.51 -18.13 -0.07
C LEU A 185 -1.89 -17.61 0.34
N SER A 186 -1.97 -16.34 0.76
CA SER A 186 -3.22 -15.69 1.12
C SER A 186 -4.17 -15.56 -0.06
N LEU A 187 -3.68 -15.20 -1.26
CA LEU A 187 -4.51 -15.15 -2.47
C LEU A 187 -4.98 -16.55 -2.91
N ALA A 188 -4.11 -17.55 -2.84
CA ALA A 188 -4.48 -18.93 -3.14
C ALA A 188 -5.55 -19.44 -2.15
N GLY A 189 -5.35 -19.18 -0.85
CA GLY A 189 -6.30 -19.51 0.21
C GLY A 189 -7.63 -18.79 0.05
N LEU A 190 -7.64 -17.51 -0.38
CA LEU A 190 -8.86 -16.77 -0.68
C LEU A 190 -9.63 -17.41 -1.83
N ALA A 191 -8.97 -17.72 -2.95
CA ALA A 191 -9.61 -18.36 -4.10
C ALA A 191 -10.18 -19.75 -3.75
N LEU A 192 -9.44 -20.52 -2.94
CA LEU A 192 -9.88 -21.83 -2.46
C LEU A 192 -11.09 -21.70 -1.52
N SER A 193 -11.03 -20.79 -0.56
CA SER A 193 -12.11 -20.55 0.41
C SER A 193 -13.40 -20.11 -0.27
N LEU A 194 -13.31 -19.27 -1.30
CA LEU A 194 -14.46 -18.86 -2.11
C LEU A 194 -15.05 -20.05 -2.88
N SER A 195 -14.22 -20.92 -3.45
CA SER A 195 -14.68 -22.12 -4.17
C SER A 195 -15.44 -23.09 -3.26
N PHE A 196 -15.11 -23.15 -1.97
CA PHE A 196 -15.78 -23.99 -0.97
C PHE A 196 -16.86 -23.26 -0.14
N GLY A 197 -17.14 -21.99 -0.44
CA GLY A 197 -18.10 -21.19 0.34
C GLY A 197 -17.66 -20.87 1.78
N ALA A 198 -16.37 -21.04 2.11
CA ALA A 198 -15.81 -20.83 3.44
C ALA A 198 -15.54 -19.33 3.71
N GLN A 199 -16.60 -18.56 3.97
CA GLN A 199 -16.53 -17.09 4.09
C GLN A 199 -15.58 -16.61 5.20
N ALA A 200 -15.57 -17.28 6.36
CA ALA A 200 -14.68 -16.93 7.47
C ALA A 200 -13.20 -17.12 7.10
N ALA A 201 -12.86 -18.23 6.44
CA ALA A 201 -11.52 -18.48 5.94
C ALA A 201 -11.13 -17.51 4.81
N ALA A 202 -12.08 -17.13 3.94
CA ALA A 202 -11.85 -16.12 2.90
C ALA A 202 -11.48 -14.76 3.52
N LEU A 203 -12.20 -14.32 4.56
CA LEU A 203 -11.87 -13.09 5.29
C LEU A 203 -10.51 -13.21 6.00
N ALA A 204 -10.24 -14.34 6.66
CA ALA A 204 -8.95 -14.58 7.32
C ALA A 204 -7.77 -14.53 6.32
N CYS A 205 -7.97 -15.01 5.08
CA CYS A 205 -6.98 -14.90 4.01
C CYS A 205 -6.74 -13.43 3.61
N VAL A 206 -7.79 -12.61 3.50
CA VAL A 206 -7.64 -11.17 3.22
C VAL A 206 -6.89 -10.46 4.35
N LEU A 207 -7.26 -10.72 5.61
CA LEU A 207 -6.59 -10.16 6.78
C LEU A 207 -5.14 -10.65 6.90
N THR A 208 -4.86 -11.90 6.54
CA THR A 208 -3.49 -12.44 6.47
C THR A 208 -2.68 -11.71 5.39
N GLY A 209 -3.29 -11.40 4.25
CA GLY A 209 -2.69 -10.55 3.23
C GLY A 209 -2.40 -9.14 3.71
N LEU A 210 -3.29 -8.55 4.50
CA LEU A 210 -3.08 -7.21 5.04
C LEU A 210 -1.95 -7.20 6.07
N TRP A 211 -2.05 -8.06 7.09
CA TRP A 211 -1.11 -8.06 8.22
C TRP A 211 0.21 -8.74 7.88
N GLY A 212 0.17 -9.97 7.36
CA GLY A 212 1.35 -10.80 7.10
C GLY A 212 2.08 -10.48 5.80
N PHE A 213 1.44 -9.77 4.86
CA PHE A 213 2.07 -9.35 3.60
C PHE A 213 2.22 -7.83 3.50
N VAL A 214 1.11 -7.09 3.38
CA VAL A 214 1.17 -5.65 3.10
C VAL A 214 1.86 -4.90 4.24
N LEU A 215 1.40 -5.05 5.48
CA LEU A 215 1.99 -4.35 6.62
C LEU A 215 3.47 -4.73 6.80
N VAL A 216 3.81 -6.02 6.72
CA VAL A 216 5.20 -6.48 6.83
C VAL A 216 6.12 -5.79 5.81
N VAL A 217 5.67 -5.62 4.57
CA VAL A 217 6.44 -4.87 3.56
C VAL A 217 6.57 -3.39 3.96
N TYR A 218 5.46 -2.73 4.36
CA TYR A 218 5.48 -1.33 4.78
C TYR A 218 6.40 -1.08 5.97
N VAL A 219 6.31 -1.87 7.05
CA VAL A 219 7.13 -1.68 8.26
C VAL A 219 8.60 -2.00 8.01
N SER A 220 8.90 -2.99 7.16
CA SER A 220 10.27 -3.31 6.74
C SER A 220 10.91 -2.14 5.98
N VAL A 221 10.15 -1.51 5.07
CA VAL A 221 10.61 -0.33 4.34
C VAL A 221 10.68 0.88 5.25
N ALA A 222 9.68 1.12 6.11
CA ALA A 222 9.62 2.25 7.03
C ALA A 222 10.81 2.23 8.02
N HIS A 223 11.08 1.09 8.64
CA HIS A 223 12.22 0.89 9.55
C HIS A 223 13.57 1.23 8.90
N ARG A 224 13.72 0.97 7.59
CA ARG A 224 14.95 1.27 6.85
C ARG A 224 14.99 2.71 6.36
N MET A 225 13.87 3.21 5.83
CA MET A 225 13.81 4.44 5.05
C MET A 225 13.48 5.68 5.87
N ILE A 226 12.60 5.61 6.88
CA ILE A 226 12.24 6.79 7.69
C ILE A 226 13.45 7.33 8.46
N PRO A 227 14.22 6.50 9.20
CA PRO A 227 15.43 6.98 9.88
C PRO A 227 16.47 7.51 8.88
N PHE A 228 16.68 6.80 7.75
CA PHE A 228 17.62 7.21 6.71
C PHE A 228 17.25 8.57 6.10
N PHE A 229 15.98 8.76 5.74
CA PHE A 229 15.51 10.01 5.17
C PHE A 229 15.54 11.16 6.15
N THR A 230 15.31 10.87 7.44
CA THR A 230 15.39 11.87 8.50
C THR A 230 16.84 12.32 8.70
N SER A 231 17.79 11.39 8.84
CA SER A 231 19.21 11.73 9.01
C SER A 231 19.80 12.42 7.78
N SER A 232 19.36 12.08 6.57
CA SER A 232 19.80 12.77 5.35
C SER A 232 19.25 14.19 5.23
N ALA A 233 18.05 14.46 5.75
CA ALA A 233 17.42 15.78 5.68
C ALA A 233 17.78 16.67 6.88
N ILE A 234 18.16 16.08 8.02
CA ILE A 234 18.43 16.75 9.29
C ILE A 234 19.78 16.23 9.81
N PRO A 235 20.91 16.92 9.52
CA PRO A 235 22.25 16.45 9.86
C PRO A 235 22.49 16.15 11.35
N ALA A 236 21.72 16.77 12.25
CA ALA A 236 21.82 16.55 13.70
C ALA A 236 21.15 15.24 14.19
N MET A 237 20.46 14.49 13.32
CA MET A 237 19.78 13.24 13.68
C MET A 237 20.58 12.03 13.18
N GLN A 238 20.95 11.12 14.08
CA GLN A 238 21.50 9.83 13.66
C GLN A 238 20.39 8.91 13.14
N ALA A 239 20.72 8.03 12.19
CA ALA A 239 19.80 7.02 11.67
C ALA A 239 19.62 5.86 12.68
N TRP A 240 19.03 6.15 13.85
CA TRP A 240 18.79 5.17 14.90
C TRP A 240 17.65 4.22 14.50
N ARG A 241 17.96 2.93 14.37
CA ARG A 241 17.04 1.89 13.87
C ARG A 241 17.35 0.49 14.45
N PRO A 242 17.25 0.30 15.77
CA PRO A 242 17.56 -0.99 16.37
C PRO A 242 16.57 -2.07 15.91
N PHE A 243 17.07 -3.27 15.63
CA PHE A 243 16.25 -4.34 15.04
C PHE A 243 15.10 -4.81 15.93
N TRP A 244 15.14 -4.60 17.25
CA TRP A 244 14.01 -4.91 18.13
C TRP A 244 12.73 -4.16 17.72
N VAL A 245 12.86 -2.96 17.14
CA VAL A 245 11.71 -2.19 16.62
C VAL A 245 11.08 -2.92 15.45
N LEU A 246 11.89 -3.41 14.51
CA LEU A 246 11.38 -4.23 13.41
C LEU A 246 10.70 -5.49 13.96
N TRP A 247 11.34 -6.20 14.88
CA TRP A 247 10.78 -7.43 15.46
C TRP A 247 9.47 -7.20 16.21
N LEU A 248 9.32 -6.08 16.92
CA LEU A 248 8.05 -5.67 17.52
C LEU A 248 6.95 -5.52 16.46
N MET A 249 7.22 -4.78 15.37
CA MET A 249 6.24 -4.58 14.30
C MET A 249 5.88 -5.89 13.59
N LEU A 250 6.84 -6.81 13.43
CA LEU A 250 6.56 -8.14 12.89
C LEU A 250 5.79 -9.03 13.87
N ALA A 251 6.05 -8.92 15.18
CA ALA A 251 5.30 -9.63 16.20
C ALA A 251 3.83 -9.18 16.24
N VAL A 252 3.58 -7.87 16.13
CA VAL A 252 2.22 -7.33 15.97
C VAL A 252 1.53 -7.94 14.75
N ALA A 253 2.19 -7.93 13.59
CA ALA A 253 1.63 -8.54 12.38
C ALA A 253 1.32 -10.04 12.56
N ALA A 254 2.20 -10.79 13.25
CA ALA A 254 2.00 -12.21 13.50
C ALA A 254 0.83 -12.49 14.45
N VAL A 255 0.67 -11.70 15.52
CA VAL A 255 -0.47 -11.79 16.45
C VAL A 255 -1.78 -11.51 15.74
N GLU A 256 -1.82 -10.50 14.87
CA GLU A 256 -3.02 -10.17 14.10
C GLU A 256 -3.40 -11.25 13.08
N VAL A 257 -2.41 -11.87 12.42
CA VAL A 257 -2.63 -13.04 11.55
C VAL A 257 -3.18 -14.22 12.36
N ALA A 258 -2.57 -14.53 13.50
CA ALA A 258 -3.04 -15.61 14.37
C ALA A 258 -4.46 -15.35 14.88
N THR A 259 -4.77 -14.09 15.19
CA THR A 259 -6.12 -13.68 15.61
C THR A 259 -7.14 -13.92 14.49
N ALA A 260 -6.85 -13.50 13.26
CA ALA A 260 -7.76 -13.68 12.14
C ALA A 260 -8.12 -15.16 11.90
N TRP A 261 -7.14 -16.07 12.04
CA TRP A 261 -7.39 -17.50 11.91
C TRP A 261 -8.07 -18.11 13.14
N GLY A 262 -7.75 -17.65 14.35
CA GLY A 262 -8.43 -18.09 15.56
C GLY A 262 -9.90 -17.67 15.58
N GLU A 263 -10.23 -16.48 15.10
CA GLU A 263 -11.60 -16.01 14.88
C GLU A 263 -12.31 -16.87 13.83
N ALA A 264 -11.66 -17.14 12.68
CA ALA A 264 -12.24 -17.97 11.63
C ALA A 264 -12.48 -19.44 12.05
N ALA A 265 -11.64 -19.97 12.94
CA ALA A 265 -11.77 -21.30 13.51
C ALA A 265 -12.70 -21.35 14.74
N GLY A 266 -13.25 -20.21 15.18
CA GLY A 266 -14.15 -20.14 16.33
C GLY A 266 -13.48 -20.43 17.68
N LEU A 267 -12.16 -20.23 17.79
CA LEU A 267 -11.38 -20.54 19.00
C LEU A 267 -11.68 -19.59 20.17
N PHE A 268 -12.15 -18.38 19.88
CA PHE A 268 -12.33 -17.30 20.85
C PHE A 268 -13.79 -17.18 21.30
N GLN A 269 -14.30 -18.21 21.99
CA GLN A 269 -15.64 -18.22 22.57
C GLN A 269 -15.60 -18.32 24.10
N GLY A 270 -16.67 -17.84 24.76
CA GLY A 270 -16.81 -17.89 26.23
C GLY A 270 -15.65 -17.22 26.98
N VAL A 271 -15.18 -17.86 28.05
CA VAL A 271 -14.07 -17.35 28.89
C VAL A 271 -12.79 -17.20 28.09
N ALA A 272 -12.49 -18.14 27.18
CA ALA A 272 -11.30 -18.07 26.33
C ALA A 272 -11.35 -16.84 25.40
N GLY A 273 -12.51 -16.55 24.82
CA GLY A 273 -12.74 -15.34 24.02
C GLY A 273 -12.54 -14.06 24.84
N ALA A 274 -13.12 -13.99 26.05
CA ALA A 274 -12.98 -12.83 26.92
C ALA A 274 -11.50 -12.58 27.33
N LEU A 275 -10.76 -13.62 27.69
CA LEU A 275 -9.34 -13.52 28.03
C LEU A 275 -8.49 -13.11 26.81
N TRP A 276 -8.81 -13.66 25.62
CA TRP A 276 -8.13 -13.29 24.39
C TRP A 276 -8.34 -11.82 24.03
N THR A 277 -9.58 -11.33 24.05
CA THR A 277 -9.90 -9.92 23.77
C THR A 277 -9.19 -8.98 24.74
N LEU A 278 -9.18 -9.30 26.04
CA LEU A 278 -8.45 -8.53 27.05
C LEU A 278 -6.94 -8.51 26.76
N GLY A 279 -6.33 -9.68 26.53
CA GLY A 279 -4.91 -9.81 26.25
C GLY A 279 -4.48 -9.09 24.98
N ARG A 280 -5.24 -9.27 23.89
CA ARG A 280 -5.05 -8.56 22.62
C ARG A 280 -5.17 -7.05 22.81
N GLY A 281 -6.20 -6.60 23.53
CA GLY A 281 -6.43 -5.18 23.80
C GLY A 281 -5.25 -4.52 24.53
N ILE A 282 -4.72 -5.17 25.58
CA ILE A 282 -3.54 -4.69 26.32
C ILE A 282 -2.31 -4.70 25.41
N PHE A 283 -2.07 -5.77 24.67
CA PHE A 283 -0.92 -5.90 23.76
C PHE A 283 -0.92 -4.80 22.69
N GLU A 284 -2.04 -4.59 22.00
CA GLU A 284 -2.18 -3.55 20.98
C GLU A 284 -1.99 -2.15 21.56
N LEU A 285 -2.52 -1.88 22.76
CA LEU A 285 -2.37 -0.58 23.42
C LEU A 285 -0.91 -0.28 23.78
N LEU A 286 -0.19 -1.26 24.34
CA LEU A 286 1.22 -1.14 24.69
C LEU A 286 2.10 -0.99 23.44
N ALA A 287 1.85 -1.80 22.41
CA ALA A 287 2.55 -1.70 21.13
C ALA A 287 2.28 -0.33 20.47
N GLY A 288 1.02 0.12 20.50
CA GLY A 288 0.62 1.43 20.00
C GLY A 288 1.35 2.57 20.71
N ALA A 289 1.35 2.58 22.04
CA ALA A 289 2.05 3.58 22.84
C ALA A 289 3.56 3.62 22.52
N LEU A 290 4.20 2.46 22.38
CA LEU A 290 5.61 2.36 22.05
C LEU A 290 5.91 2.88 20.63
N LEU A 291 5.06 2.59 19.65
CA LEU A 291 5.20 3.12 18.29
C LEU A 291 4.91 4.63 18.19
N LEU A 292 4.00 5.16 19.01
CA LEU A 292 3.77 6.61 19.11
C LEU A 292 5.00 7.32 19.69
N TRP A 293 5.57 6.78 20.77
CA TRP A 293 6.84 7.28 21.31
C TRP A 293 7.96 7.22 20.26
N LEU A 294 8.03 6.11 19.52
CA LEU A 294 9.02 5.93 18.47
C LEU A 294 8.87 6.95 17.33
N ALA A 295 7.64 7.30 16.94
CA ALA A 295 7.40 8.34 15.93
C ALA A 295 7.99 9.69 16.37
N LEU A 296 7.87 10.03 17.66
CA LEU A 296 8.50 11.22 18.23
C LEU A 296 10.04 11.09 18.25
N ALA A 297 10.55 9.94 18.68
CA ALA A 297 12.00 9.67 18.75
C ALA A 297 12.68 9.71 17.37
N TRP A 298 11.98 9.25 16.32
CA TRP A 298 12.45 9.35 14.93
C TRP A 298 12.34 10.75 14.33
N GLY A 299 11.87 11.74 15.09
CA GLY A 299 11.97 13.15 14.72
C GLY A 299 10.72 13.73 14.06
N LEU A 300 9.52 13.23 14.36
CA LEU A 300 8.24 13.77 13.87
C LEU A 300 8.20 15.31 13.92
N VAL A 301 8.56 15.93 15.04
CA VAL A 301 8.52 17.41 15.18
C VAL A 301 9.45 18.10 14.18
N LYS A 302 10.69 17.60 14.03
CA LYS A 302 11.68 18.17 13.13
C LYS A 302 11.31 17.95 11.65
N SER A 303 10.50 16.92 11.37
CA SER A 303 10.10 16.55 10.02
C SER A 303 9.24 17.62 9.33
N PHE A 304 8.50 18.44 10.08
CA PHE A 304 7.61 19.47 9.53
C PHE A 304 8.33 20.56 8.73
N ARG A 305 9.67 20.64 8.85
CA ARG A 305 10.50 21.48 7.96
C ARG A 305 10.48 21.02 6.50
N ASN A 306 10.16 19.75 6.24
CA ASN A 306 10.02 19.19 4.90
C ASN A 306 8.69 18.43 4.79
N ARG A 307 7.78 18.94 3.95
CA ARG A 307 6.43 18.36 3.79
C ARG A 307 6.44 16.86 3.43
N LEU A 308 7.34 16.40 2.55
CA LEU A 308 7.40 14.96 2.21
C LEU A 308 7.86 14.12 3.40
N LEU A 309 8.80 14.63 4.20
CA LEU A 309 9.25 13.96 5.40
C LEU A 309 8.14 13.94 6.47
N ALA A 310 7.41 15.04 6.62
CA ALA A 310 6.25 15.13 7.51
C ALA A 310 5.16 14.11 7.16
N MET A 311 4.84 13.95 5.86
CA MET A 311 3.87 12.94 5.42
C MET A 311 4.28 11.51 5.80
N LEU A 312 5.58 11.19 5.69
CA LEU A 312 6.10 9.87 6.10
C LEU A 312 5.98 9.66 7.61
N HIS A 313 6.32 10.66 8.42
CA HIS A 313 6.23 10.56 9.88
C HIS A 313 4.79 10.54 10.38
N ILE A 314 3.88 11.30 9.76
CA ILE A 314 2.44 11.24 10.07
C ILE A 314 1.86 9.87 9.67
N GLY A 315 2.26 9.33 8.51
CA GLY A 315 1.88 7.97 8.13
C GLY A 315 2.36 6.93 9.15
N PHE A 316 3.59 7.05 9.66
CA PHE A 316 4.10 6.17 10.72
C PHE A 316 3.40 6.40 12.07
N LEU A 317 3.07 7.64 12.43
CA LEU A 317 2.30 7.97 13.62
C LEU A 317 0.95 7.25 13.63
N TRP A 318 0.28 7.17 12.48
CA TRP A 318 -0.97 6.43 12.33
C TRP A 318 -0.83 4.93 12.61
N LEU A 319 0.35 4.32 12.45
CA LEU A 319 0.55 2.93 12.85
C LEU A 319 0.36 2.77 14.37
N GLY A 320 0.97 3.66 15.15
CA GLY A 320 0.79 3.70 16.61
C GLY A 320 -0.65 4.04 17.00
N LEU A 321 -1.28 5.02 16.34
CA LEU A 321 -2.67 5.39 16.59
C LEU A 321 -3.65 4.25 16.25
N ALA A 322 -3.41 3.50 15.18
CA ALA A 322 -4.26 2.38 14.79
C ALA A 322 -4.25 1.25 15.83
N LEU A 323 -3.07 0.92 16.37
CA LEU A 323 -2.94 -0.08 17.43
C LEU A 323 -3.49 0.43 18.77
N ALA A 324 -3.25 1.70 19.12
CA ALA A 324 -3.83 2.29 20.32
C ALA A 324 -5.36 2.33 20.24
N LEU A 325 -5.92 2.68 19.06
CA LEU A 325 -7.34 2.61 18.80
C LEU A 325 -7.86 1.18 18.88
N GLY A 326 -7.18 0.21 18.27
CA GLY A 326 -7.48 -1.22 18.38
C GLY A 326 -7.59 -1.65 19.83
N GLY A 327 -6.51 -1.42 20.60
CA GLY A 327 -6.45 -1.77 22.01
C GLY A 327 -7.57 -1.14 22.83
N ALA A 328 -7.82 0.16 22.65
CA ALA A 328 -8.90 0.86 23.31
C ALA A 328 -10.28 0.28 22.95
N THR A 329 -10.53 -0.01 21.67
CA THR A 329 -11.81 -0.57 21.22
C THR A 329 -12.06 -1.98 21.72
N GLN A 330 -11.01 -2.81 21.81
CA GLN A 330 -11.11 -4.15 22.38
C GLN A 330 -11.40 -4.12 23.88
N LEU A 331 -10.72 -3.25 24.62
CA LEU A 331 -10.93 -3.10 26.06
C LEU A 331 -12.31 -2.52 26.39
N LEU A 332 -12.77 -1.52 25.62
CA LEU A 332 -14.12 -1.00 25.74
C LEU A 332 -15.17 -2.06 25.41
N GLY A 333 -14.95 -2.82 24.34
CA GLY A 333 -15.88 -3.90 23.98
C GLY A 333 -15.91 -5.03 24.99
N TRP A 334 -14.77 -5.35 25.60
CA TRP A 334 -14.69 -6.28 26.73
C TRP A 334 -15.47 -5.77 27.94
N ALA A 335 -15.36 -4.48 28.28
CA ALA A 335 -16.07 -3.88 29.41
C ALA A 335 -17.59 -3.75 29.18
N GLN A 336 -18.01 -3.49 27.94
CA GLN A 336 -19.42 -3.28 27.58
C GLN A 336 -20.14 -4.57 27.13
N GLY A 337 -19.40 -5.65 26.87
CA GLY A 337 -19.95 -6.90 26.33
C GLY A 337 -20.38 -6.81 24.86
N ALA A 338 -20.00 -5.76 24.14
CA ALA A 338 -20.39 -5.51 22.76
C ALA A 338 -19.24 -4.91 21.92
N PRO A 339 -19.08 -5.27 20.63
CA PRO A 339 -18.03 -4.68 19.79
C PRO A 339 -18.19 -3.17 19.62
N VAL A 340 -17.11 -2.42 19.87
CA VAL A 340 -17.06 -0.95 19.69
C VAL A 340 -16.15 -0.64 18.49
N LEU A 341 -16.60 0.20 17.55
CA LEU A 341 -15.78 0.65 16.41
C LEU A 341 -15.06 -0.49 15.65
N SER A 342 -15.76 -1.60 15.38
CA SER A 342 -15.16 -2.86 14.91
C SER A 342 -14.26 -2.76 13.65
N LEU A 343 -14.43 -1.73 12.82
CA LEU A 343 -13.59 -1.47 11.64
C LEU A 343 -12.75 -0.18 11.74
N GLY A 344 -12.84 0.55 12.85
CA GLY A 344 -12.16 1.83 13.06
C GLY A 344 -10.64 1.68 13.05
N ALA A 345 -10.10 0.77 13.88
CA ALA A 345 -8.68 0.47 13.94
C ALA A 345 -8.12 -0.01 12.59
N LEU A 346 -8.88 -0.86 11.89
CA LEU A 346 -8.51 -1.35 10.56
C LEU A 346 -8.37 -0.22 9.53
N HIS A 347 -9.26 0.78 9.56
CA HIS A 347 -9.17 1.92 8.63
C HIS A 347 -8.19 2.99 9.09
N ALA A 348 -7.94 3.13 10.40
CA ALA A 348 -6.82 3.90 10.91
C ALA A 348 -5.49 3.34 10.38
N LEU A 349 -5.34 2.01 10.33
CA LEU A 349 -4.18 1.37 9.72
C LEU A 349 -4.16 1.59 8.20
N THR A 350 -5.22 1.22 7.48
CA THR A 350 -5.18 1.18 6.01
C THR A 350 -5.23 2.56 5.36
N MET A 351 -6.14 3.44 5.80
CA MET A 351 -6.24 4.81 5.27
C MET A 351 -5.29 5.77 5.98
N GLY A 352 -5.21 5.70 7.31
CA GLY A 352 -4.35 6.59 8.08
C GLY A 352 -2.86 6.30 7.85
N CYS A 353 -2.42 5.06 8.08
CA CYS A 353 -1.01 4.69 7.96
C CYS A 353 -0.61 4.35 6.54
N LEU A 354 -1.16 3.27 5.96
CA LEU A 354 -0.68 2.73 4.69
C LEU A 354 -0.89 3.70 3.54
N ALA A 355 -2.06 4.34 3.43
CA ALA A 355 -2.31 5.30 2.35
C ALA A 355 -1.48 6.59 2.50
N SER A 356 -1.25 7.07 3.73
CA SER A 356 -0.34 8.21 3.97
C SER A 356 1.10 7.89 3.56
N LEU A 357 1.62 6.73 3.97
CA LEU A 357 2.95 6.26 3.58
C LEU A 357 3.05 6.04 2.07
N MET A 358 2.00 5.49 1.45
CA MET A 358 1.90 5.32 -0.01
C MET A 358 1.98 6.66 -0.72
N LEU A 359 1.13 7.62 -0.35
CA LEU A 359 1.07 8.94 -0.97
C LEU A 359 2.42 9.65 -0.87
N ALA A 360 3.07 9.58 0.29
CA ALA A 360 4.38 10.17 0.53
C ALA A 360 5.49 9.48 -0.28
N MET A 361 5.59 8.16 -0.19
CA MET A 361 6.69 7.39 -0.77
C MET A 361 6.61 7.35 -2.29
N VAL A 362 5.43 7.10 -2.86
CA VAL A 362 5.23 7.08 -4.31
C VAL A 362 5.49 8.47 -4.87
N THR A 363 4.97 9.55 -4.26
CA THR A 363 5.28 10.92 -4.71
C THR A 363 6.78 11.20 -4.69
N ARG A 364 7.48 10.82 -3.61
CA ARG A 364 8.93 11.01 -3.49
C ARG A 364 9.70 10.27 -4.58
N VAL A 365 9.40 8.99 -4.77
CA VAL A 365 10.07 8.15 -5.80
C VAL A 365 9.80 8.74 -7.18
N SER A 366 8.57 9.14 -7.47
CA SER A 366 8.19 9.73 -8.76
C SER A 366 8.88 11.05 -9.03
N CYS A 367 9.02 11.93 -8.03
CA CYS A 367 9.80 13.17 -8.18
C CYS A 367 11.28 12.86 -8.46
N GLY A 368 11.91 12.02 -7.64
CA GLY A 368 13.34 11.71 -7.76
C GLY A 368 13.71 11.01 -9.08
N HIS A 369 12.84 10.13 -9.56
CA HIS A 369 13.06 9.39 -10.81
C HIS A 369 12.55 10.12 -12.06
N SER A 370 11.81 11.22 -11.91
CA SER A 370 11.41 12.09 -13.04
C SER A 370 12.32 13.31 -13.22
N GLY A 371 13.35 13.47 -12.39
CA GLY A 371 14.24 14.65 -12.40
C GLY A 371 13.58 15.92 -11.86
N ARG A 372 12.56 15.77 -11.01
CA ARG A 372 11.81 16.88 -10.42
C ARG A 372 12.29 17.15 -8.99
N ALA A 373 12.03 18.37 -8.50
CA ALA A 373 12.33 18.72 -7.12
C ALA A 373 11.63 17.76 -6.14
N LEU A 374 12.38 17.30 -5.12
CA LEU A 374 11.88 16.42 -4.06
C LEU A 374 11.09 17.23 -3.02
N VAL A 375 10.00 17.84 -3.46
CA VAL A 375 9.14 18.70 -2.64
C VAL A 375 7.67 18.29 -2.84
N ALA A 376 6.91 18.24 -1.75
CA ALA A 376 5.45 18.19 -1.83
C ALA A 376 4.92 19.61 -2.00
N ASP A 377 4.46 19.92 -3.21
CA ASP A 377 3.84 21.20 -3.52
C ASP A 377 2.47 21.35 -2.83
N GLY A 378 1.82 22.51 -3.02
CA GLY A 378 0.54 22.81 -2.40
C GLY A 378 -0.52 21.75 -2.67
N LEU A 379 -0.61 21.26 -3.92
CA LEU A 379 -1.59 20.24 -4.29
C LEU A 379 -1.38 18.92 -3.54
N VAL A 380 -0.16 18.35 -3.52
CA VAL A 380 0.07 17.09 -2.78
C VAL A 380 -0.18 17.27 -1.29
N TRP A 381 0.22 18.41 -0.73
CA TRP A 381 -0.01 18.71 0.68
C TRP A 381 -1.49 18.82 1.04
N THR A 382 -2.29 19.48 0.20
CA THR A 382 -3.75 19.54 0.36
C THR A 382 -4.38 18.16 0.25
N LEU A 383 -4.02 17.38 -0.78
CA LEU A 383 -4.52 16.01 -0.94
C LEU A 383 -4.20 15.14 0.27
N PHE A 384 -3.00 15.30 0.85
CA PHE A 384 -2.60 14.62 2.08
C PHE A 384 -3.47 15.05 3.28
N GLY A 385 -3.75 16.33 3.43
CA GLY A 385 -4.65 16.84 4.47
C GLY A 385 -6.08 16.30 4.34
N VAL A 386 -6.63 16.30 3.12
CA VAL A 386 -7.96 15.72 2.84
C VAL A 386 -7.98 14.22 3.10
N LEU A 387 -6.88 13.49 2.86
CA LEU A 387 -6.76 12.08 3.23
C LEU A 387 -6.87 11.86 4.74
N GLN A 388 -6.30 12.75 5.56
CA GLN A 388 -6.44 12.67 7.02
C GLN A 388 -7.91 12.85 7.43
N VAL A 389 -8.60 13.84 6.84
CA VAL A 389 -10.04 14.06 7.08
C VAL A 389 -10.87 12.85 6.63
N ALA A 390 -10.61 12.30 5.45
CA ALA A 390 -11.31 11.11 4.94
C ALA A 390 -11.13 9.88 5.86
N THR A 391 -9.95 9.74 6.48
CA THR A 391 -9.65 8.71 7.48
C THR A 391 -10.48 8.92 8.75
N LEU A 392 -10.53 10.14 9.28
CA LEU A 392 -11.33 10.46 10.46
C LEU A 392 -12.83 10.23 10.21
N LEU A 393 -13.35 10.67 9.06
CA LEU A 393 -14.74 10.40 8.67
C LEU A 393 -15.01 8.90 8.58
N ARG A 394 -14.05 8.12 8.05
CA ARG A 394 -14.20 6.66 7.98
C ARG A 394 -14.29 6.01 9.35
N ILE A 395 -13.45 6.44 10.29
CA ILE A 395 -13.44 5.95 11.67
C ILE A 395 -14.73 6.35 12.37
N ALA A 396 -15.16 7.61 12.24
CA ALA A 396 -16.41 8.12 12.80
C ALA A 396 -17.64 7.36 12.25
N GLY A 397 -17.64 6.98 10.97
CA GLY A 397 -18.68 6.14 10.39
C GLY A 397 -18.83 4.76 11.07
N GLY A 398 -17.81 4.30 11.81
CA GLY A 398 -17.86 3.09 12.62
C GLY A 398 -18.63 3.23 13.95
N MET A 399 -18.99 4.45 14.37
CA MET A 399 -19.69 4.70 15.64
C MET A 399 -21.18 4.31 15.62
N GLN A 400 -21.71 3.88 14.47
CA GLN A 400 -23.11 3.45 14.28
C GLN A 400 -24.12 4.51 14.76
N SER A 401 -24.19 5.61 14.02
CA SER A 401 -25.15 6.70 14.23
C SER A 401 -26.02 6.91 12.99
N ASP A 402 -27.04 7.75 13.07
CA ASP A 402 -27.88 8.15 11.92
C ASP A 402 -27.06 8.75 10.76
N LEU A 403 -25.87 9.28 11.07
CA LEU A 403 -24.94 9.84 10.08
C LEU A 403 -24.03 8.78 9.43
N THR A 404 -24.07 7.52 9.86
CA THR A 404 -23.12 6.48 9.38
C THR A 404 -23.13 6.36 7.85
N GLY A 405 -24.29 6.31 7.19
CA GLY A 405 -24.36 6.22 5.72
C GLY A 405 -23.65 7.39 5.04
N TRP A 406 -23.93 8.62 5.49
CA TRP A 406 -23.33 9.85 4.98
C TRP A 406 -21.83 9.93 5.21
N LEU A 407 -21.35 9.57 6.41
CA LEU A 407 -19.93 9.56 6.75
C LEU A 407 -19.14 8.57 5.89
N LEU A 408 -19.69 7.37 5.66
CA LEU A 408 -19.07 6.35 4.83
C LEU A 408 -19.05 6.75 3.34
N LEU A 409 -20.14 7.32 2.83
CA LEU A 409 -20.20 7.82 1.46
C LEU A 409 -19.22 8.98 1.26
N ALA A 410 -19.22 9.97 2.15
CA ALA A 410 -18.30 11.11 2.10
C ALA A 410 -16.84 10.65 2.13
N SER A 411 -16.49 9.71 3.03
CA SER A 411 -15.15 9.14 3.09
C SER A 411 -14.76 8.43 1.77
N ALA A 412 -15.65 7.63 1.19
CA ALA A 412 -15.40 6.93 -0.06
C ALA A 412 -15.25 7.89 -1.27
N LEU A 413 -16.07 8.94 -1.34
CA LEU A 413 -15.98 9.97 -2.37
C LEU A 413 -14.69 10.78 -2.25
N LEU A 414 -14.32 11.19 -1.04
CA LEU A 414 -13.05 11.89 -0.80
C LEU A 414 -11.87 11.01 -1.19
N TRP A 415 -11.88 9.73 -0.79
CA TRP A 415 -10.84 8.77 -1.21
C TRP A 415 -10.75 8.68 -2.73
N ALA A 416 -11.87 8.44 -3.42
CA ALA A 416 -11.89 8.33 -4.88
C ALA A 416 -11.35 9.61 -5.56
N ALA A 417 -11.77 10.79 -5.09
CA ALA A 417 -11.31 12.07 -5.60
C ALA A 417 -9.79 12.26 -5.38
N ILE A 418 -9.29 12.00 -4.17
CA ILE A 418 -7.86 12.12 -3.85
C ILE A 418 -7.04 11.23 -4.79
N MET A 419 -7.41 9.96 -4.91
CA MET A 419 -6.67 9.01 -5.72
C MET A 419 -6.76 9.33 -7.21
N ALA A 420 -7.88 9.87 -7.69
CA ALA A 420 -8.03 10.32 -9.07
C ALA A 420 -7.13 11.52 -9.38
N PHE A 421 -7.20 12.60 -8.58
CA PHE A 421 -6.37 13.79 -8.78
C PHE A 421 -4.87 13.47 -8.68
N TRP A 422 -4.49 12.68 -7.67
CA TRP A 422 -3.12 12.24 -7.48
C TRP A 422 -2.64 11.32 -8.61
N GLY A 423 -3.47 10.34 -8.99
CA GLY A 423 -3.17 9.35 -10.03
C GLY A 423 -3.04 9.96 -11.41
N VAL A 424 -3.96 10.86 -11.81
CA VAL A 424 -3.89 11.58 -13.09
C VAL A 424 -2.61 12.41 -13.16
N ARG A 425 -2.29 13.13 -12.08
CA ARG A 425 -1.06 13.93 -12.01
C ARG A 425 0.18 13.07 -12.22
N LEU A 426 0.36 12.01 -11.43
CA LEU A 426 1.57 11.17 -11.54
C LEU A 426 1.59 10.35 -12.84
N GLY A 427 0.43 9.87 -13.31
CA GLY A 427 0.28 9.18 -14.59
C GLY A 427 0.73 10.04 -15.77
N SER A 428 0.45 11.36 -15.71
CA SER A 428 0.94 12.31 -16.72
C SER A 428 2.47 12.41 -16.76
N TRP A 429 3.17 12.10 -15.67
CA TRP A 429 4.62 12.12 -15.60
C TRP A 429 5.24 10.82 -16.12
N TYR A 430 4.66 9.67 -15.78
CA TYR A 430 5.24 8.37 -16.13
C TYR A 430 5.32 8.11 -17.63
N GLY A 431 4.41 8.67 -18.42
CA GLY A 431 4.46 8.59 -19.87
C GLY A 431 5.24 9.72 -20.54
N ARG A 432 6.01 10.53 -19.81
CA ARG A 432 6.91 11.56 -20.39
C ARG A 432 8.37 11.27 -20.04
N LEU A 433 9.30 11.74 -20.87
CA LEU A 433 10.72 11.70 -20.54
C LEU A 433 11.03 12.54 -19.31
N ARG A 434 12.17 12.25 -18.66
CA ARG A 434 12.60 13.00 -17.46
C ARG A 434 12.77 14.48 -17.76
N ALA A 435 12.37 15.30 -16.79
CA ALA A 435 12.47 16.76 -16.91
C ALA A 435 13.92 17.26 -16.94
N ASP A 436 14.86 16.50 -16.36
CA ASP A 436 16.29 16.81 -16.34
C ASP A 436 17.07 16.24 -17.54
N GLY A 437 16.37 15.59 -18.49
CA GLY A 437 16.96 15.01 -19.70
C GLY A 437 17.92 13.84 -19.48
N ARG A 438 18.04 13.34 -18.24
CA ARG A 438 18.86 12.16 -17.96
C ARG A 438 18.17 10.88 -18.43
N VAL A 439 18.95 9.81 -18.56
CA VAL A 439 18.43 8.48 -18.86
C VAL A 439 17.53 7.99 -17.72
N GLY A 440 16.33 7.49 -18.05
CA GLY A 440 15.41 6.83 -17.11
C GLY A 440 13.95 7.17 -17.31
#